data_AF-L0RF37-F1
#
_entry.id   AF-L0RF37-F1
#
_cell.length_a   1.000
_cell.length_b   1.000
_cell.length_c   1.000
_cell.angle_alpha   90.00
_cell.angle_beta   90.00
_cell.angle_gamma   90.00
#
_symmetry.space_group_name_H-M   'P 1'
#
loop_
_entity.id
_entity.type
_entity.pdbx_description
1 polymer ?
#
loop_
_entity_poly.entity_id
_entity_poly.type
_entity_poly.pdbx_seq_one_letter_code
_entity_poly.pdbx_strand_id
1 'polypeptide(L)' 'MHKRLSDVYLNPEINEKIDVACLNLGVSKSMFLNVLLQELFNKAGPEDLFYNRVKLCDTESKIKAAIKKVEKIAH' A
#
# COMPACT_ATOMS: atom_id res chain seq x y z
N MET A 1 -4.95 -4.66 -11.91
CA MET A 1 -4.69 -3.25 -12.30
C MET A 1 -4.38 -2.51 -11.00
N HIS A 2 -3.13 -2.14 -10.73
CA HIS A 2 -2.77 -1.46 -9.48
C HIS A 2 -3.07 0.04 -9.64
N LYS A 3 -4.06 0.55 -8.91
CA LYS A 3 -4.27 2.00 -8.79
C LYS A 3 -3.10 2.60 -8.03
N ARG A 4 -2.63 3.80 -8.42
CA ARG A 4 -1.63 4.51 -7.62
C ARG A 4 -2.28 4.92 -6.30
N LEU A 5 -1.50 5.06 -5.25
CA LEU A 5 -2.03 5.51 -3.94
C LEU A 5 -2.76 6.87 -4.06
N SER A 6 -2.32 7.71 -5.00
CA SER A 6 -2.96 8.98 -5.38
C SER A 6 -4.38 8.83 -5.93
N ASP A 7 -4.73 7.65 -6.45
CA ASP A 7 -6.00 7.38 -7.13
C ASP A 7 -6.98 6.64 -6.20
N VAL A 8 -6.57 6.43 -4.94
CA VAL A 8 -7.40 5.81 -3.90
C VAL A 8 -8.19 6.92 -3.22
N TYR A 9 -9.52 6.82 -3.29
CA TYR A 9 -10.40 7.72 -2.57
C TYR A 9 -10.23 7.47 -1.06
N LEU A 10 -9.80 8.52 -0.36
CA LEU A 10 -9.84 8.60 1.10
C LEU A 10 -10.94 9.59 1.48
N ASN A 11 -11.68 9.27 2.54
CA ASN A 11 -12.66 10.21 3.10
C ASN A 11 -11.94 11.55 3.40
N PRO A 12 -12.50 12.70 2.99
CA PRO A 12 -11.89 14.01 3.18
C PRO A 12 -11.48 14.31 4.63
N GLU A 13 -12.29 13.93 5.62
CA GLU A 13 -11.98 14.15 7.04
C GLU A 13 -10.76 13.35 7.50
N ILE A 14 -10.62 12.12 7.01
CA ILE A 14 -9.45 11.28 7.29
C ILE A 14 -8.23 11.88 6.61
N ASN A 15 -8.39 12.37 5.39
CA ASN A 15 -7.33 12.96 4.61
C ASN A 15 -6.75 14.22 5.30
N GLU A 16 -7.63 15.08 5.84
CA GLU A 16 -7.23 16.26 6.60
C GLU A 16 -6.49 15.91 7.90
N LYS A 17 -6.97 14.91 8.64
CA LYS A 17 -6.27 14.41 9.85
C LYS A 17 -4.88 13.87 9.54
N ILE A 18 -4.72 13.18 8.41
CA ILE A 18 -3.41 12.71 7.94
C ILE A 18 -2.50 13.89 7.63
N ASP A 19 -3.01 14.91 6.93
CA ASP A 19 -2.20 16.08 6.56
C ASP A 19 -1.72 16.85 7.80
N VAL A 20 -2.59 17.04 8.80
CA VAL A 20 -2.22 17.64 10.10
C VAL A 20 -1.16 16.80 10.81
N ALA A 21 -1.33 15.46 10.86
CA ALA A 21 -0.35 14.58 11.48
C ALA A 21 1.02 14.63 10.78
N CYS A 22 1.03 14.65 9.44
CA CYS A 22 2.25 14.76 8.64
C CYS A 22 2.99 16.08 8.91
N LEU A 23 2.24 17.20 8.99
CA LEU A 23 2.80 18.51 9.33
C LEU A 23 3.42 18.51 10.73
N ASN A 24 2.71 17.98 11.73
CA ASN A 24 3.20 17.93 13.11
C ASN A 24 4.45 17.04 13.27
N LEU A 25 4.56 15.99 12.48
CA LEU A 25 5.69 15.05 12.50
C LEU A 25 6.84 15.46 11.58
N GLY A 26 6.65 16.45 10.70
CA GLY A 26 7.65 16.86 9.71
C GLY A 26 7.97 15.77 8.68
N VAL A 27 7.00 14.91 8.34
CA VAL A 27 7.18 13.80 7.39
C VAL A 27 6.31 13.97 6.15
N SER A 28 6.72 13.34 5.04
CA SER A 28 5.89 13.32 3.84
C SER A 28 4.69 12.38 4.01
N LYS A 29 3.58 12.74 3.36
CA LYS A 29 2.35 11.93 3.36
C LYS A 29 2.56 10.51 2.86
N SER A 30 3.44 10.32 1.86
CA SER A 30 3.78 8.99 1.34
C SER A 30 4.52 8.14 2.37
N MET A 31 5.46 8.73 3.11
CA MET A 31 6.19 8.04 4.17
C MET A 31 5.24 7.66 5.32
N PHE A 32 4.39 8.59 5.74
CA PHE A 32 3.39 8.35 6.77
C PHE A 32 2.46 7.20 6.39
N LEU A 33 1.89 7.23 5.18
CA LEU A 33 0.97 6.18 4.71
C LEU A 33 1.66 4.82 4.58
N ASN A 34 2.92 4.78 4.12
CA ASN A 34 3.67 3.53 4.04
C ASN A 34 3.87 2.91 5.43
N VAL A 35 4.29 3.70 6.42
CA VAL A 35 4.48 3.23 7.80
C VAL A 35 3.15 2.79 8.41
N LEU A 36 2.09 3.60 8.24
CA LEU A 36 0.75 3.28 8.73
C LEU A 36 0.25 1.94 8.18
N LEU A 37 0.37 1.74 6.86
CA LEU A 37 -0.04 0.49 6.22
C LEU A 37 0.78 -0.70 6.71
N GLN A 38 2.09 -0.53 6.89
CA GLN A 38 2.95 -1.59 7.41
C GLN A 38 2.56 -1.99 8.83
N GLU A 39 2.32 -1.02 9.71
CA GLU A 39 1.85 -1.27 11.07
C GLU A 39 0.47 -1.93 11.10
N LEU A 40 -0.46 -1.50 10.24
CA LEU A 40 -1.78 -2.12 10.11
C LEU A 40 -1.66 -3.57 9.66
N PHE A 41 -0.83 -3.88 8.66
CA PHE A 41 -0.64 -5.26 8.21
C PHE A 41 0.09 -6.14 9.23
N ASN A 42 1.01 -5.59 10.02
CA ASN A 42 1.67 -6.32 11.10
C ASN A 42 0.71 -6.70 12.23
N LYS A 43 -0.34 -5.90 12.46
CA LYS A 43 -1.34 -6.12 13.51
C LYS A 43 -2.61 -6.81 13.01
N ALA A 44 -2.78 -6.91 11.69
CA ALA A 44 -3.97 -7.52 11.08
C ALA A 44 -4.00 -9.03 11.34
N GLY A 45 -5.13 -9.53 11.83
CA GLY A 45 -5.38 -10.95 11.94
C GLY A 45 -5.66 -11.60 10.57
N PRO A 46 -5.67 -12.95 10.48
CA PRO A 46 -6.03 -13.66 9.26
C PRO A 46 -7.43 -13.28 8.73
N GLU A 47 -8.36 -13.01 9.64
CA GLU A 47 -9.73 -12.59 9.32
C GLU A 47 -9.77 -11.21 8.66
N ASP A 48 -9.04 -10.24 9.21
CA ASP A 48 -8.95 -8.87 8.67
C ASP A 48 -8.37 -8.87 7.25
N LEU A 49 -7.33 -9.67 7.02
CA LEU A 49 -6.70 -9.80 5.70
C LEU A 49 -7.64 -10.47 4.69
N PHE A 50 -8.41 -11.47 5.11
CA PHE A 50 -9.36 -12.19 4.28
C PHE A 50 -10.52 -11.31 3.82
N TYR A 51 -11.18 -10.60 4.74
CA TYR A 51 -12.32 -9.73 4.41
C TYR A 51 -11.92 -8.56 3.52
N ASN A 52 -10.69 -8.04 3.68
CA ASN A 52 -10.16 -6.98 2.82
C ASN A 52 -9.55 -7.50 1.51
N ARG A 53 -9.66 -8.81 1.24
CA ARG A 53 -9.09 -9.48 0.05
C ARG A 53 -7.61 -9.15 -0.16
N VAL A 54 -6.89 -8.97 0.94
CA VAL A 54 -5.47 -8.62 0.93
C VAL A 54 -4.70 -9.89 0.57
N LYS A 55 -4.00 -9.84 -0.57
CA LYS A 55 -3.08 -10.91 -0.93
C LYS A 55 -1.69 -10.54 -0.45
N LEU A 56 -1.17 -11.30 0.52
CA LEU A 56 0.24 -11.22 0.88
C LEU A 56 1.05 -11.64 -0.33
N CYS A 57 1.90 -10.73 -0.80
CA CYS A 57 2.77 -10.94 -1.94
C CYS A 57 4.20 -10.78 -1.45
N ASP A 58 4.93 -11.89 -1.37
CA ASP A 58 6.36 -11.84 -1.07
C ASP A 58 7.10 -11.02 -2.12
N THR A 59 8.11 -10.28 -1.67
CA THR A 59 8.96 -9.45 -2.53
C THR A 59 9.56 -10.28 -3.68
N GLU A 60 9.96 -11.54 -3.40
CA GLU A 60 10.39 -12.48 -4.44
C GLU A 60 9.31 -12.78 -5.49
N SER A 61 8.07 -12.95 -5.04
CA SER A 61 6.94 -13.27 -5.93
C SER A 61 6.66 -12.10 -6.88
N LYS A 62 6.82 -10.86 -6.43
CA LYS A 62 6.71 -9.65 -7.27
C LYS A 62 7.85 -9.55 -8.28
N ILE A 63 9.09 -9.83 -7.87
CA ILE A 63 10.26 -9.81 -8.76
C ILE A 63 10.13 -10.88 -9.85
N LYS A 64 9.79 -12.12 -9.48
CA LYS A 64 9.59 -13.23 -10.43
C LYS A 64 8.46 -12.94 -11.43
N ALA A 65 7.37 -12.31 -10.99
CA ALA A 65 6.26 -11.92 -11.86
C ALA A 65 6.63 -10.77 -12.83
N ALA A 66 7.44 -9.81 -12.38
CA ALA A 66 7.94 -8.72 -13.22
C ALA A 66 8.88 -9.24 -14.32
N ILE A 67 9.80 -10.14 -13.97
CA ILE A 67 10.75 -10.76 -14.92
C ILE A 67 9.99 -11.54 -16.01
N LYS A 68 9.04 -12.40 -15.64
CA LYS A 68 8.19 -13.15 -16.61
C LYS A 68 7.40 -12.25 -17.56
N LYS A 69 7.05 -11.04 -17.12
CA LYS A 69 6.29 -10.09 -17.95
C LYS A 69 7.19 -9.42 -18.99
N VAL A 70 8.47 -9.21 -18.70
CA VAL A 70 9.46 -8.67 -19.65
C VAL A 70 9.78 -9.69 -20.74
N GLU A 71 9.96 -10.97 -20.36
CA GLU A 71 10.21 -12.06 -21.33
C GLU A 71 9.05 -12.23 -22.33
N LYS A 72 7.80 -12.04 -21.88
CA LYS A 72 6.62 -12.11 -22.76
C LYS A 72 6.47 -10.95 -23.75
N ILE A 73 7.15 -9.84 -23.54
CA ILE A 73 7.11 -8.67 -24.45
C ILE A 73 8.26 -8.75 -25.47
N ALA A 74 9.30 -9.53 -25.18
CA ALA A 74 10.46 -9.73 -26.05
C ALA A 74 10.30 -10.87 -27.08
N HIS A 75 9.13 -11.52 -27.12
CA HIS A 75 8.78 -12.57 -28.08
C HIS A 75 7.62 -12.16 -28.98
#